data_AF-A0AA42XI32-F1
#
_entry.id   AF-A0AA42XI32-F1
#
_cell.length_a   1.000
_cell.length_b   1.000
_cell.length_c   1.000
_cell.angle_alpha   90.00
_cell.angle_beta   90.00
_cell.angle_gamma   90.00
#
_symmetry.space_group_name_H-M   'P 1'
#
loop_
_entity.id
_entity.type
_entity.pdbx_description
1 polymer ?
#
loop_
_entity_poly.entity_id
_entity_poly.type
_entity_poly.pdbx_seq_one_letter_code
_entity_poly.pdbx_strand_id
1 'polypeptide(L)'
;MFQSAKAFFPKFNIYSLVELFINTVTVLDRLLTVFVVAGGARVVELYLSVKPKKADDVFDCAVLYNSIFKNSRSRVLKIAARHVFFSGVQGQVRGAFVRNAALNRDIKTTVELVDLGLLDQCFYVEEILFELSAWCKCPAEMESVIAAIIRRRSKVSYVKVLNQLTRPPLENGASAVHNVLRIMQKNGYDFHGGLPVAPETFFYPNPSPGLISDLIEWGVYVERPTEHGLSEMAAHINSEIDEGERRIAERDAANITQALADASLTQYDTPKPKRRM
;
A
#
# COMPACT_ATOMS: atom_id res chain seq x y z
N MET A 1 44.47 19.73 64.45
CA MET A 1 44.34 19.52 62.99
C MET A 1 43.17 18.59 62.73
N PHE A 2 42.01 19.13 62.37
CA PHE A 2 40.90 18.32 61.83
C PHE A 2 40.83 18.60 60.33
N GLN A 3 41.44 17.73 59.52
CA GLN A 3 41.15 17.71 58.09
C GLN A 3 39.86 16.93 57.89
N SER A 4 38.81 17.71 57.65
CA SER A 4 37.50 17.31 57.17
C SER A 4 37.59 16.34 55.99
N ALA A 5 37.04 15.14 56.17
CA ALA A 5 36.62 14.27 55.07
C ALA A 5 35.56 14.98 54.22
N LYS A 6 35.99 15.76 53.22
CA LYS A 6 35.12 16.36 52.23
C LYS A 6 35.22 15.57 50.93
N ALA A 7 34.08 14.92 50.64
CA ALA A 7 33.56 14.63 49.31
C ALA A 7 34.37 13.67 48.43
N PHE A 8 34.19 12.37 48.67
CA PHE A 8 34.29 11.35 47.62
C PHE A 8 32.89 10.95 47.15
N PHE A 9 32.13 11.92 46.65
CA PHE A 9 30.96 11.64 45.82
C PHE A 9 31.22 12.30 44.48
N PRO A 10 31.36 11.55 43.37
CA PRO A 10 31.41 12.18 42.06
C PRO A 10 30.09 12.95 41.90
N LYS A 11 30.18 14.18 41.37
CA LYS A 11 29.00 14.97 40.97
C LYS A 11 28.21 14.16 39.95
N PHE A 12 27.29 13.33 40.43
CA PHE A 12 26.37 12.59 39.59
C PHE A 12 25.52 13.62 38.85
N ASN A 13 25.67 13.64 37.53
CA ASN A 13 24.90 14.51 36.67
C ASN A 13 23.44 14.04 36.72
N ILE A 14 22.54 14.85 37.27
CA ILE A 14 21.10 14.55 37.38
C ILE A 14 20.52 14.18 36.00
N TYR A 15 21.01 14.79 34.92
CA TYR A 15 20.60 14.45 33.55
C TYR A 15 20.91 13.00 33.20
N SER A 16 22.09 12.48 33.56
CA SER A 16 22.46 11.08 33.31
C SER A 16 21.65 10.10 34.14
N LEU A 17 21.22 10.48 35.35
CA LEU A 17 20.38 9.64 36.21
C LEU A 17 18.92 9.61 35.72
N VAL A 18 18.41 10.75 35.24
CA VAL A 18 17.10 10.85 34.57
C VAL A 18 17.11 10.04 33.26
N GLU A 19 18.16 10.14 32.45
CA GLU A 19 18.31 9.37 31.21
C GLU A 19 18.37 7.87 31.49
N LEU A 20 19.15 7.43 32.49
CA LEU A 20 19.21 6.04 32.92
C LEU A 20 17.83 5.53 33.42
N PHE A 21 17.12 6.35 34.19
CA PHE A 21 15.78 6.02 34.68
C PHE A 21 14.77 5.88 33.53
N ILE A 22 14.75 6.84 32.60
CA ILE A 22 13.89 6.81 31.40
C ILE A 22 14.18 5.54 30.58
N ASN A 23 15.47 5.23 30.36
CA ASN A 23 15.87 4.03 29.62
C ASN A 23 15.42 2.75 30.33
N THR A 24 15.59 2.69 31.66
CA THR A 24 15.20 1.50 32.45
C THR A 24 13.69 1.28 32.42
N VAL A 25 12.90 2.34 32.62
CA VAL A 25 11.44 2.29 32.53
C VAL A 25 10.99 1.86 31.14
N THR A 26 11.61 2.39 30.09
CA THR A 26 11.32 2.04 28.70
C THR A 26 11.61 0.57 28.41
N VAL A 27 12.74 0.05 28.91
CA VAL A 27 13.10 -1.38 28.76
C VAL A 27 12.11 -2.29 29.49
N LEU A 28 11.74 -1.94 30.73
CA LEU A 28 10.77 -2.71 31.52
C LEU A 28 9.39 -2.74 30.84
N ASP A 29 8.96 -1.62 30.28
CA ASP A 29 7.66 -1.52 29.59
C ASP A 29 7.63 -2.35 28.28
N ARG A 30 8.74 -2.39 27.54
CA ARG A 30 8.90 -3.30 26.39
C ARG A 30 8.89 -4.77 26.82
N LEU A 31 9.63 -5.13 27.87
CA LEU A 31 9.65 -6.50 28.39
C LEU A 31 8.26 -6.94 28.86
N LEU A 32 7.52 -6.05 29.54
CA LEU A 32 6.14 -6.31 29.94
C LEU A 32 5.26 -6.63 28.73
N THR A 33 5.36 -5.85 27.65
CA THR A 33 4.60 -6.07 26.41
C THR A 33 4.91 -7.44 25.80
N VAL A 34 6.19 -7.85 25.81
CA VAL A 34 6.61 -9.19 25.37
C VAL A 34 5.96 -10.28 26.22
N PHE A 35 5.96 -10.16 27.55
CA PHE A 35 5.31 -11.14 28.43
C PHE A 35 3.79 -11.19 28.23
N VAL A 36 3.15 -10.05 27.99
CA VAL A 36 1.72 -9.97 27.70
C VAL A 36 1.38 -10.73 26.41
N VAL A 37 2.14 -10.49 25.33
CA VAL A 37 1.96 -11.19 24.05
C VAL A 37 2.27 -12.70 24.20
N ALA A 38 3.30 -13.05 24.98
CA ALA A 38 3.63 -14.43 25.33
C ALA A 38 2.52 -15.15 26.11
N GLY A 39 1.80 -14.42 26.96
CA GLY A 39 0.63 -14.91 27.71
C GLY A 39 -0.60 -15.17 26.83
N GLY A 40 -0.59 -14.71 25.58
CA GLY A 40 -1.62 -15.01 24.57
C GLY A 40 -2.87 -14.14 24.66
N ALA A 41 -3.87 -14.49 23.86
CA ALA A 41 -5.05 -13.64 23.59
C ALA A 41 -5.78 -13.17 24.85
N ARG A 42 -5.97 -14.04 25.85
CA ARG A 42 -6.68 -13.70 27.09
C ARG A 42 -5.91 -12.69 27.94
N VAL A 43 -4.59 -12.82 28.00
CA VAL A 43 -3.72 -11.89 28.75
C VAL A 43 -3.65 -10.55 28.04
N VAL A 44 -3.54 -10.56 26.71
CA VAL A 44 -3.59 -9.35 25.87
C VAL A 44 -4.92 -8.61 26.05
N GLU A 45 -6.04 -9.32 26.03
CA GLU A 45 -7.38 -8.73 26.20
C GLU A 45 -7.52 -8.06 27.58
N LEU A 46 -7.10 -8.73 28.65
CA LEU A 46 -7.07 -8.14 30.00
C LEU A 46 -6.13 -6.93 30.04
N TYR A 47 -4.93 -7.04 29.49
CA TYR A 47 -3.96 -5.95 29.47
C TYR A 47 -4.49 -4.72 28.74
N LEU A 48 -5.06 -4.88 27.54
CA LEU A 48 -5.57 -3.77 26.73
C LEU A 48 -6.87 -3.18 27.27
N SER A 49 -7.66 -3.94 28.03
CA SER A 49 -8.78 -3.37 28.79
C SER A 49 -8.35 -2.33 29.83
N VAL A 50 -7.13 -2.49 30.38
CA VAL A 50 -6.56 -1.57 31.38
C VAL A 50 -5.68 -0.51 30.72
N LYS A 51 -4.89 -0.89 29.69
CA LYS A 51 -3.94 -0.03 28.99
C LYS A 51 -4.21 0.01 27.47
N PRO A 52 -5.34 0.57 27.01
CA PRO A 52 -5.68 0.59 25.59
C PRO A 52 -4.66 1.36 24.73
N LYS A 53 -4.01 2.38 25.29
CA LYS A 53 -2.94 3.16 24.63
C LYS A 53 -1.69 2.34 24.28
N LYS A 54 -1.60 1.09 24.75
CA LYS A 54 -0.51 0.16 24.45
C LYS A 54 -0.85 -0.81 23.31
N ALA A 55 -1.98 -0.62 22.63
CA ALA A 55 -2.39 -1.46 21.52
C ALA A 55 -1.35 -1.50 20.38
N ASP A 56 -0.75 -0.36 20.05
CA ASP A 56 0.28 -0.26 19.00
C ASP A 56 1.52 -1.11 19.35
N ASP A 57 2.01 -0.99 20.59
CA ASP A 57 3.16 -1.75 21.11
C ASP A 57 2.86 -3.26 21.11
N VAL A 58 1.65 -3.66 21.53
CA VAL A 58 1.21 -5.07 21.52
C VAL A 58 1.10 -5.59 20.09
N PHE A 59 0.59 -4.78 19.17
CA PHE A 59 0.44 -5.13 17.76
C PHE A 59 1.82 -5.36 17.12
N ASP A 60 2.74 -4.40 17.25
CA ASP A 60 4.11 -4.51 16.72
C ASP A 60 4.86 -5.69 17.33
N CYS A 61 4.77 -5.87 18.65
CA CYS A 61 5.37 -7.01 19.34
C CYS A 61 4.83 -8.35 18.82
N ALA A 62 3.52 -8.47 18.59
CA ALA A 62 2.92 -9.67 18.04
C ALA A 62 3.37 -9.96 16.59
N VAL A 63 3.66 -8.93 15.79
CA VAL A 63 4.21 -9.07 14.43
C VAL A 63 5.68 -9.51 14.45
N LEU A 64 6.50 -8.90 15.33
CA LEU A 64 7.94 -9.13 15.39
C LEU A 64 8.32 -10.50 15.94
N TYR A 65 7.61 -10.97 16.97
CA TYR A 65 7.96 -12.21 17.68
C TYR A 65 7.20 -13.45 17.17
N ASN A 66 6.98 -13.49 15.86
CA ASN A 66 6.26 -14.54 15.14
C ASN A 66 6.81 -15.97 15.39
N SER A 67 8.12 -16.12 15.54
CA SER A 67 8.77 -17.44 15.73
C SER A 67 8.82 -17.93 17.18
N ILE A 68 8.56 -17.06 18.17
CA ILE A 68 8.82 -17.35 19.59
C ILE A 68 7.57 -17.86 20.32
N PHE A 69 6.38 -17.47 19.88
CA PHE A 69 5.15 -17.73 20.63
C PHE A 69 4.26 -18.77 19.94
N LYS A 70 3.99 -19.90 20.61
CA LYS A 70 3.04 -20.96 20.18
C LYS A 70 1.56 -20.52 20.17
N ASN A 71 1.28 -19.24 20.39
CA ASN A 71 -0.08 -18.71 20.49
C ASN A 71 -0.66 -18.36 19.11
N SER A 72 -2.00 -18.30 19.02
CA SER A 72 -2.68 -17.83 17.80
C SER A 72 -2.43 -16.32 17.59
N ARG A 73 -1.33 -15.99 16.90
CA ARG A 73 -0.92 -14.62 16.51
C ARG A 73 -2.09 -13.84 15.92
N SER A 74 -2.84 -14.46 15.01
CA SER A 74 -4.01 -13.87 14.37
C SER A 74 -5.01 -13.32 15.39
N ARG A 75 -5.29 -14.05 16.48
CA ARG A 75 -6.21 -13.59 17.52
C ARG A 75 -5.65 -12.42 18.32
N VAL A 76 -4.36 -12.43 18.65
CA VAL A 76 -3.70 -11.31 19.35
C VAL A 76 -3.75 -10.04 18.50
N LEU A 77 -3.38 -10.13 17.21
CA LEU A 77 -3.42 -9.00 16.28
C LEU A 77 -4.84 -8.44 16.14
N LYS A 78 -5.86 -9.29 16.04
CA LYS A 78 -7.25 -8.85 15.96
C LYS A 78 -7.75 -8.17 17.23
N ILE A 79 -7.32 -8.64 18.40
CA ILE A 79 -7.64 -7.97 19.67
C ILE A 79 -6.97 -6.61 19.70
N ALA A 80 -5.66 -6.54 19.46
CA ALA A 80 -4.92 -5.28 19.44
C ALA A 80 -5.51 -4.27 18.45
N ALA A 81 -5.81 -4.70 17.21
CA ALA A 81 -6.38 -3.85 16.17
C ALA A 81 -7.69 -3.15 16.56
N ARG A 82 -8.54 -3.79 17.39
CA ARG A 82 -9.77 -3.16 17.90
C ARG A 82 -9.49 -1.97 18.83
N HIS A 83 -8.30 -1.92 19.42
CA HIS A 83 -7.87 -0.87 20.35
C HIS A 83 -6.91 0.15 19.73
N VAL A 84 -6.45 -0.05 18.49
CA VAL A 84 -5.49 0.83 17.77
C VAL A 84 -6.11 2.17 17.34
N PHE A 85 -7.44 2.30 17.37
CA PHE A 85 -8.06 3.61 17.29
C PHE A 85 -7.67 4.40 18.54
N PHE A 86 -6.93 5.51 18.44
CA PHE A 86 -6.85 6.66 19.39
C PHE A 86 -5.45 7.28 19.55
N SER A 87 -4.35 6.64 19.16
CA SER A 87 -3.00 7.24 19.26
C SER A 87 -2.56 7.82 17.91
N GLY A 88 -2.12 9.08 17.93
CA GLY A 88 -1.47 9.77 16.80
C GLY A 88 -0.11 9.18 16.39
N VAL A 89 0.12 7.89 16.60
CA VAL A 89 1.36 7.16 16.27
C VAL A 89 1.04 6.09 15.21
N GLN A 90 0.36 6.51 14.13
CA GLN A 90 0.03 5.64 12.99
C GLN A 90 1.25 5.01 12.31
N GLY A 91 2.45 5.58 12.51
CA GLY A 91 3.69 5.10 11.89
C GLY A 91 4.09 3.67 12.30
N GLN A 92 3.90 3.30 13.57
CA GLN A 92 4.31 1.97 14.06
C GLN A 92 3.39 0.86 13.55
N VAL A 93 2.08 1.06 13.64
CA VAL A 93 1.07 0.10 13.14
C VAL A 93 1.19 -0.10 11.64
N ARG A 94 1.44 0.97 10.87
CA ARG A 94 1.70 0.91 9.43
C ARG A 94 2.85 -0.06 9.12
N GLY A 95 4.01 0.14 9.75
CA GLY A 95 5.19 -0.70 9.53
C GLY A 95 4.95 -2.16 9.93
N ALA A 96 4.28 -2.39 11.06
CA ALA A 96 3.92 -3.73 11.51
C ALA A 96 2.92 -4.43 10.57
N PHE A 97 1.93 -3.70 10.05
CA PHE A 97 0.97 -4.23 9.07
C PHE A 97 1.67 -4.68 7.78
N VAL A 98 2.51 -3.83 7.19
CA VAL A 98 3.28 -4.17 5.97
C VAL A 98 4.21 -5.34 6.23
N ARG A 99 4.90 -5.38 7.38
CA ARG A 99 5.74 -6.52 7.79
C ARG A 99 4.93 -7.80 7.91
N ASN A 100 3.73 -7.76 8.49
CA ASN A 100 2.88 -8.93 8.63
C ASN A 100 2.45 -9.50 7.27
N ALA A 101 2.08 -8.61 6.34
CA ALA A 101 1.64 -8.97 5.00
C ALA A 101 2.81 -9.47 4.12
N ALA A 102 3.87 -8.68 3.99
CA ALA A 102 4.94 -8.91 3.02
C ALA A 102 6.04 -9.85 3.54
N LEU A 103 6.40 -9.76 4.82
CA LEU A 103 7.50 -10.55 5.41
C LEU A 103 7.01 -11.82 6.10
N ASN A 104 5.98 -11.71 6.96
CA ASN A 104 5.40 -12.89 7.62
C ASN A 104 4.45 -13.69 6.71
N ARG A 105 4.06 -13.13 5.55
CA ARG A 105 3.15 -13.73 4.56
C ARG A 105 1.81 -14.20 5.16
N ASP A 106 1.30 -13.50 6.18
CA ASP A 106 0.00 -13.83 6.79
C ASP A 106 -1.12 -13.08 6.08
N ILE A 107 -1.42 -13.52 4.86
CA ILE A 107 -2.38 -12.85 3.97
C ILE A 107 -3.79 -12.87 4.56
N LYS A 108 -4.23 -14.03 5.06
CA LYS A 108 -5.57 -14.21 5.65
C LYS A 108 -5.79 -13.26 6.83
N THR A 109 -4.88 -13.23 7.80
CA THR A 109 -5.02 -12.33 8.95
C THR A 109 -4.92 -10.87 8.50
N THR A 110 -4.07 -10.56 7.52
CA THR A 110 -3.94 -9.20 7.01
C THR A 110 -5.24 -8.69 6.39
N VAL A 111 -5.94 -9.51 5.59
CA VAL A 111 -7.27 -9.17 5.06
C VAL A 111 -8.28 -8.99 6.19
N GLU A 112 -8.31 -9.90 7.17
CA GLU A 112 -9.20 -9.76 8.35
C GLU A 112 -8.93 -8.47 9.13
N LEU A 113 -7.68 -8.01 9.21
CA LEU A 113 -7.32 -6.75 9.86
C LEU A 113 -7.79 -5.52 9.07
N VAL A 114 -7.74 -5.60 7.73
CA VAL A 114 -8.35 -4.58 6.87
C VAL A 114 -9.85 -4.55 7.11
N ASP A 115 -10.53 -5.69 7.13
CA ASP A 115 -11.97 -5.79 7.38
C ASP A 115 -12.40 -5.30 8.77
N LEU A 116 -11.49 -5.33 9.75
CA LEU A 116 -11.70 -4.73 11.07
C LEU A 116 -11.51 -3.20 11.11
N GLY A 117 -11.01 -2.60 10.02
CA GLY A 117 -10.82 -1.15 9.94
C GLY A 117 -9.50 -0.64 10.48
N LEU A 118 -8.49 -1.50 10.64
CA LEU A 118 -7.18 -1.12 11.15
C LEU A 118 -6.57 0.07 10.39
N LEU A 119 -6.83 0.15 9.09
CA LEU A 119 -6.32 1.20 8.22
C LEU A 119 -7.31 2.35 7.99
N ASP A 120 -8.50 2.37 8.58
CA ASP A 120 -9.56 3.35 8.22
C ASP A 120 -9.16 4.80 8.48
N GLN A 121 -8.34 5.05 9.52
CA GLN A 121 -7.83 6.37 9.84
C GLN A 121 -6.44 6.65 9.27
N CYS A 122 -5.83 5.69 8.56
CA CYS A 122 -4.48 5.88 8.01
C CYS A 122 -4.47 6.97 6.92
N PHE A 123 -3.66 8.01 7.12
CA PHE A 123 -3.52 9.10 6.14
C PHE A 123 -2.65 8.74 4.92
N TYR A 124 -1.79 7.74 5.07
CA TYR A 124 -0.77 7.35 4.10
C TYR A 124 -1.09 5.99 3.47
N VAL A 125 -2.36 5.73 3.17
CA VAL A 125 -2.80 4.42 2.66
C VAL A 125 -2.20 4.11 1.29
N GLU A 126 -2.02 5.12 0.43
CA GLU A 126 -1.41 4.96 -0.89
C GLU A 126 0.06 4.52 -0.81
N GLU A 127 0.77 4.95 0.23
CA GLU A 127 2.13 4.49 0.50
C GLU A 127 2.15 3.02 0.93
N ILE A 128 1.16 2.60 1.72
CA ILE A 128 1.01 1.18 2.13
C ILE A 128 0.75 0.33 0.89
N LEU A 129 -0.15 0.74 0.00
CA LEU A 129 -0.44 0.01 -1.24
C LEU A 129 0.82 -0.18 -2.07
N PHE A 130 1.60 0.89 -2.21
CA PHE A 130 2.87 0.88 -2.92
C PHE A 130 3.91 -0.02 -2.24
N GLU A 131 4.12 0.09 -0.93
CA GLU A 131 5.08 -0.77 -0.18
C GLU A 131 4.70 -2.25 -0.26
N LEU A 132 3.42 -2.57 -0.12
CA LEU A 132 2.92 -3.94 -0.28
C LEU A 132 3.24 -4.48 -1.67
N SER A 133 3.04 -3.67 -2.71
CA SER A 133 3.35 -4.08 -4.08
C SER A 133 4.85 -4.15 -4.36
N ALA A 134 5.67 -3.28 -3.77
CA ALA A 134 7.11 -3.23 -4.01
C ALA A 134 7.87 -4.34 -3.27
N TRP A 135 7.45 -4.67 -2.04
CA TRP A 135 8.21 -5.58 -1.17
C TRP A 135 7.74 -7.03 -1.23
N CYS A 136 6.65 -7.33 -1.95
CA CYS A 136 6.13 -8.68 -2.01
C CYS A 136 6.83 -9.55 -3.06
N LYS A 137 7.28 -10.74 -2.63
CA LYS A 137 7.79 -11.80 -3.53
C LYS A 137 6.68 -12.70 -4.13
N CYS A 138 5.43 -12.53 -3.71
CA CYS A 138 4.27 -13.36 -4.10
C CYS A 138 3.13 -12.46 -4.62
N PRO A 139 3.19 -11.98 -5.87
CA PRO A 139 2.31 -10.92 -6.37
C PRO A 139 0.81 -11.26 -6.32
N ALA A 140 0.44 -12.51 -6.61
CA ALA A 140 -0.96 -12.94 -6.69
C ALA A 140 -1.68 -12.90 -5.33
N GLU A 141 -1.00 -13.33 -4.26
CA GLU A 141 -1.59 -13.28 -2.91
C GLU A 141 -1.69 -11.84 -2.41
N MET A 142 -0.69 -11.00 -2.71
CA MET A 142 -0.69 -9.60 -2.29
C MET A 142 -1.75 -8.76 -2.99
N GLU A 143 -2.11 -9.10 -4.24
CA GLU A 143 -3.22 -8.49 -4.96
C GLU A 143 -4.53 -8.57 -4.14
N SER A 144 -4.76 -9.66 -3.40
CA SER A 144 -5.94 -9.79 -2.53
C SER A 144 -5.95 -8.78 -1.37
N VAL A 145 -4.79 -8.52 -0.76
CA VAL A 145 -4.64 -7.55 0.33
C VAL A 145 -4.85 -6.14 -0.20
N ILE A 146 -4.19 -5.79 -1.31
CA ILE A 146 -4.30 -4.47 -1.94
C ILE A 146 -5.76 -4.21 -2.37
N ALA A 147 -6.41 -5.20 -2.99
CA ALA A 147 -7.82 -5.10 -3.37
C ALA A 147 -8.73 -4.94 -2.15
N ALA A 148 -8.48 -5.64 -1.04
CA ALA A 148 -9.26 -5.48 0.20
C ALA A 148 -9.14 -4.05 0.75
N ILE A 149 -7.93 -3.48 0.76
CA ILE A 149 -7.68 -2.10 1.21
C ILE A 149 -8.44 -1.11 0.31
N ILE A 150 -8.32 -1.26 -1.01
CA ILE A 150 -8.99 -0.38 -1.99
C ILE A 150 -10.52 -0.43 -1.83
N ARG A 151 -11.11 -1.63 -1.74
CA ARG A 151 -12.57 -1.78 -1.60
C ARG A 151 -13.11 -1.16 -0.31
N ARG A 152 -12.36 -1.28 0.78
CA ARG A 152 -12.76 -0.72 2.08
C ARG A 152 -12.65 0.80 2.09
N ARG A 153 -11.64 1.36 1.43
CA ARG A 153 -11.31 2.78 1.49
C ARG A 153 -11.91 3.52 0.29
N SER A 154 -13.03 4.21 0.52
CA SER A 154 -13.70 5.03 -0.51
C SER A 154 -12.90 6.24 -1.01
N LYS A 155 -11.72 6.53 -0.45
CA LYS A 155 -10.92 7.75 -0.72
C LYS A 155 -9.48 7.45 -1.15
N VAL A 156 -9.16 6.25 -1.63
CA VAL A 156 -7.82 6.00 -2.19
C VAL A 156 -7.64 6.87 -3.44
N SER A 157 -6.60 7.70 -3.46
CA SER A 157 -6.33 8.61 -4.57
C SER A 157 -5.27 8.04 -5.51
N TYR A 158 -5.65 7.79 -6.77
CA TYR A 158 -4.70 7.31 -7.77
C TYR A 158 -3.58 8.34 -8.04
N VAL A 159 -3.87 9.64 -7.93
CA VAL A 159 -2.86 10.71 -8.02
C VAL A 159 -1.80 10.58 -6.92
N LYS A 160 -2.21 10.26 -5.68
CA LYS A 160 -1.26 10.01 -4.58
C LYS A 160 -0.46 8.73 -4.77
N VAL A 161 -1.02 7.72 -5.45
CA VAL A 161 -0.30 6.50 -5.85
C VAL A 161 0.74 6.84 -6.92
N LEU A 162 0.39 7.63 -7.94
CA LEU A 162 1.32 8.12 -8.97
C LEU A 162 2.46 8.94 -8.35
N ASN A 163 2.16 9.79 -7.36
CA ASN A 163 3.18 10.57 -6.62
C ASN A 163 4.17 9.70 -5.81
N GLN A 164 3.98 8.38 -5.70
CA GLN A 164 4.99 7.52 -5.09
C GLN A 164 6.23 7.35 -5.99
N LEU A 165 6.12 7.64 -7.29
CA LEU A 165 7.24 7.60 -8.24
C LEU A 165 8.28 8.69 -8.00
N THR A 166 7.91 9.80 -7.37
CA THR A 166 8.81 10.92 -7.10
C THR A 166 9.64 10.71 -5.83
N ARG A 167 9.47 9.59 -5.13
CA ARG A 167 10.22 9.27 -3.91
C ARG A 167 11.56 8.60 -4.26
N PRO A 168 12.62 8.83 -3.46
CA PRO A 168 13.92 8.22 -3.70
C PRO A 168 13.80 6.70 -3.89
N PRO A 169 14.61 6.13 -4.80
CA PRO A 169 14.23 4.96 -5.57
C PRO A 169 14.10 3.73 -4.68
N LEU A 170 12.90 3.16 -4.65
CA LEU A 170 12.74 1.75 -4.37
C LEU A 170 12.95 1.00 -5.68
N GLU A 171 13.83 0.00 -5.66
CA GLU A 171 13.96 -0.99 -6.71
C GLU A 171 12.55 -1.54 -7.01
N ASN A 172 12.09 -1.42 -8.27
CA ASN A 172 10.74 -1.77 -8.75
C ASN A 172 9.60 -0.76 -8.46
N GLY A 173 9.91 0.51 -8.17
CA GLY A 173 8.89 1.53 -7.90
C GLY A 173 7.83 1.70 -9.01
N ALA A 174 8.26 1.76 -10.27
CA ALA A 174 7.35 1.89 -11.42
C ALA A 174 6.39 0.70 -11.54
N SER A 175 6.90 -0.53 -11.43
CA SER A 175 6.10 -1.75 -11.46
C SER A 175 5.13 -1.82 -10.27
N ALA A 176 5.54 -1.35 -9.09
CA ALA A 176 4.68 -1.32 -7.92
C ALA A 176 3.50 -0.34 -8.10
N VAL A 177 3.76 0.87 -8.61
CA VAL A 177 2.71 1.84 -8.92
C VAL A 177 1.76 1.30 -9.99
N HIS A 178 2.30 0.75 -11.08
CA HIS A 178 1.49 0.13 -12.13
C HIS A 178 0.59 -0.99 -11.60
N ASN A 179 1.12 -1.91 -10.78
CA ASN A 179 0.33 -2.98 -10.18
C ASN A 179 -0.81 -2.45 -9.30
N VAL A 180 -0.55 -1.41 -8.50
CA VAL A 180 -1.60 -0.78 -7.68
C VAL A 180 -2.68 -0.15 -8.56
N LEU A 181 -2.29 0.61 -9.58
CA LEU A 181 -3.22 1.24 -10.53
C LEU A 181 -4.04 0.19 -11.29
N ARG A 182 -3.42 -0.91 -11.72
CA ARG A 182 -4.12 -2.06 -12.32
C ARG A 182 -5.22 -2.59 -11.39
N ILE A 183 -4.91 -2.76 -10.11
CA ILE A 183 -5.87 -3.26 -9.13
C ILE A 183 -6.97 -2.22 -8.87
N MET A 184 -6.65 -0.93 -8.83
CA MET A 184 -7.64 0.14 -8.73
C MET A 184 -8.60 0.12 -9.93
N GLN A 185 -8.07 0.01 -11.16
CA GLN A 185 -8.85 -0.10 -12.40
C GLN A 185 -9.80 -1.31 -12.35
N LYS A 186 -9.30 -2.49 -11.94
CA LYS A 186 -10.13 -3.69 -11.75
C LYS A 186 -11.25 -3.51 -10.70
N ASN A 187 -11.09 -2.57 -9.77
CA ASN A 187 -12.10 -2.22 -8.77
C ASN A 187 -12.98 -1.03 -9.20
N GLY A 188 -12.97 -0.68 -10.49
CA GLY A 188 -13.88 0.31 -11.07
C GLY A 188 -13.43 1.76 -10.93
N TYR A 189 -12.14 2.01 -10.64
CA TYR A 189 -11.61 3.36 -10.71
C TYR A 189 -11.54 3.83 -12.16
N ASP A 190 -12.00 5.07 -12.37
CA ASP A 190 -11.79 5.82 -13.60
C ASP A 190 -10.63 6.81 -13.38
N PHE A 191 -9.65 6.78 -14.29
CA PHE A 191 -8.50 7.69 -14.24
C PHE A 191 -8.61 8.87 -15.20
N HIS A 192 -9.68 8.93 -16.02
CA HIS A 192 -9.90 10.02 -16.98
C HIS A 192 -10.02 11.38 -16.27
N GLY A 193 -9.49 12.43 -16.92
CA GLY A 193 -9.53 13.81 -16.41
C GLY A 193 -8.49 14.14 -15.34
N GLY A 194 -7.51 13.26 -15.12
CA GLY A 194 -6.36 13.51 -14.25
C GLY A 194 -5.41 14.59 -14.78
N LEU A 195 -4.55 15.09 -13.88
CA LEU A 195 -3.42 15.92 -14.28
C LEU A 195 -2.43 15.09 -15.11
N PRO A 196 -1.72 15.73 -16.07
CA PRO A 196 -0.66 15.09 -16.82
C PRO A 196 0.40 14.47 -15.90
N VAL A 197 0.89 13.29 -16.29
CA VAL A 197 1.99 12.61 -15.62
C VAL A 197 3.23 12.62 -16.49
N ALA A 198 4.36 13.04 -15.92
CA ALA A 198 5.66 13.02 -16.58
C ALA A 198 6.16 11.56 -16.75
N PRO A 199 6.34 11.07 -17.99
CA PRO A 199 6.65 9.66 -18.28
C PRO A 199 8.03 9.23 -17.77
N GLU A 200 8.98 10.15 -17.61
CA GLU A 200 10.35 9.89 -17.17
C GLU A 200 10.39 9.23 -15.78
N THR A 201 9.36 9.49 -14.97
CA THR A 201 9.21 8.91 -13.62
C THR A 201 8.94 7.40 -13.63
N PHE A 202 8.50 6.83 -14.75
CA PHE A 202 8.28 5.38 -14.91
C PHE A 202 9.47 4.65 -15.52
N PHE A 203 10.44 5.38 -16.06
CA PHE A 203 11.50 4.84 -16.91
C PHE A 203 12.84 4.65 -16.20
N TYR A 204 13.06 5.33 -15.09
CA TYR A 204 14.31 5.26 -14.34
C TYR A 204 14.21 4.36 -13.09
N PRO A 205 15.18 3.47 -12.79
CA PRO A 205 16.38 3.16 -13.57
C PRO A 205 16.21 2.01 -14.59
N ASN A 206 15.12 1.23 -14.52
CA ASN A 206 14.90 0.06 -15.38
C ASN A 206 13.53 0.16 -16.08
N PRO A 207 13.49 0.45 -17.39
CA PRO A 207 12.24 0.47 -18.13
C PRO A 207 11.61 -0.92 -18.16
N SER A 208 10.33 -1.00 -17.80
CA SER A 208 9.53 -2.20 -18.00
C SER A 208 8.59 -1.94 -19.19
N PRO A 209 8.67 -2.74 -20.27
CA PRO A 209 7.78 -2.59 -21.41
C PRO A 209 6.31 -2.77 -21.01
N GLY A 210 5.41 -2.00 -21.62
CA GLY A 210 3.97 -2.09 -21.44
C GLY A 210 3.39 -1.17 -20.38
N LEU A 211 4.21 -0.56 -19.51
CA LEU A 211 3.69 0.19 -18.37
C LEU A 211 2.99 1.48 -18.81
N ILE A 212 3.61 2.27 -19.69
CA ILE A 212 3.01 3.55 -20.13
C ILE A 212 1.77 3.29 -21.00
N SER A 213 1.88 2.33 -21.91
CA SER A 213 0.78 1.98 -22.81
C SER A 213 -0.45 1.47 -22.03
N ASP A 214 -0.27 0.71 -20.95
CA ASP A 214 -1.35 0.29 -20.05
C ASP A 214 -1.99 1.48 -19.32
N LEU A 215 -1.18 2.43 -18.82
CA LEU A 215 -1.69 3.61 -18.11
C LEU A 215 -2.60 4.45 -19.03
N ILE A 216 -2.20 4.62 -20.28
CA ILE A 216 -2.99 5.32 -21.31
C ILE A 216 -4.28 4.57 -21.56
N GLU A 217 -4.23 3.24 -21.76
CA GLU A 217 -5.43 2.42 -21.94
C GLU A 217 -6.41 2.56 -20.76
N TRP A 218 -5.90 2.71 -19.54
CA TRP A 218 -6.71 2.93 -18.34
C TRP A 218 -7.18 4.37 -18.13
N GLY A 219 -6.83 5.28 -19.04
CA GLY A 219 -7.31 6.67 -19.05
C GLY A 219 -6.43 7.68 -18.32
N VAL A 220 -5.20 7.30 -17.94
CA VAL A 220 -4.21 8.24 -17.36
C VAL A 220 -3.64 9.11 -18.49
N TYR A 221 -3.62 10.42 -18.28
CA TYR A 221 -2.95 11.34 -19.21
C TYR A 221 -1.44 11.35 -18.97
N VAL A 222 -0.67 10.86 -19.93
CA VAL A 222 0.79 10.83 -19.90
C VAL A 222 1.31 11.89 -20.88
N GLU A 223 2.22 12.75 -20.41
CA GLU A 223 2.82 13.78 -21.28
C GLU A 223 3.80 13.14 -22.27
N ARG A 224 3.85 13.67 -23.49
CA ARG A 224 4.91 13.32 -24.43
C ARG A 224 6.20 14.06 -24.02
N PRO A 225 7.35 13.38 -23.94
CA PRO A 225 8.60 14.04 -23.60
C PRO A 225 8.93 15.09 -24.66
N THR A 226 9.31 16.30 -24.23
CA THR A 226 9.72 17.37 -25.14
C THR A 226 11.04 17.03 -25.83
N GLU A 227 11.13 17.29 -27.14
CA GLU A 227 12.30 17.05 -27.98
C GLU A 227 13.53 17.90 -27.54
N HIS A 228 14.19 17.52 -26.46
CA HIS A 228 15.49 18.07 -26.08
C HIS A 228 16.55 16.99 -26.26
N GLY A 229 16.95 16.81 -27.52
CA GLY A 229 17.94 15.82 -27.93
C GLY A 229 17.34 14.41 -27.96
N LEU A 230 17.35 13.80 -29.15
CA LEU A 230 16.85 12.44 -29.43
C LEU A 230 17.56 11.39 -28.55
N SER A 231 17.16 11.26 -27.29
CA SER A 231 17.58 10.14 -26.43
C SER A 231 16.75 8.92 -26.81
N GLU A 232 17.39 7.74 -26.86
CA GLU A 232 16.70 6.45 -27.07
C GLU A 232 15.52 6.27 -26.10
N MET A 233 15.63 6.88 -24.91
CA MET A 233 14.59 6.94 -23.90
C MET A 233 13.31 7.63 -24.38
N ALA A 234 13.44 8.83 -24.96
CA ALA A 234 12.29 9.58 -25.46
C ALA A 234 11.62 8.86 -26.63
N ALA A 235 12.39 8.20 -27.50
CA ALA A 235 11.86 7.38 -28.59
C ALA A 235 11.07 6.17 -28.05
N HIS A 236 11.59 5.49 -27.01
CA HIS A 236 10.90 4.36 -26.40
C HIS A 236 9.60 4.79 -25.69
N ILE A 237 9.63 5.90 -24.93
CA ILE A 237 8.44 6.47 -24.30
C ILE A 237 7.37 6.80 -25.34
N ASN A 238 7.73 7.50 -26.42
CA ASN A 238 6.76 7.85 -27.47
C ASN A 238 6.16 6.61 -28.13
N SER A 239 6.96 5.57 -28.38
CA SER A 239 6.47 4.30 -28.91
C SER A 239 5.45 3.62 -27.97
N GLU A 240 5.69 3.66 -26.65
CA GLU A 240 4.69 3.18 -25.67
C GLU A 240 3.42 4.03 -25.68
N ILE A 241 3.53 5.35 -25.83
CA ILE A 241 2.38 6.24 -25.91
C ILE A 241 1.53 5.91 -27.14
N ASP A 242 2.17 5.79 -28.30
CA ASP A 242 1.51 5.45 -29.57
C ASP A 242 0.81 4.08 -29.49
N GLU A 243 1.44 3.09 -28.83
CA GLU A 243 0.85 1.77 -28.60
C GLU A 243 -0.39 1.83 -27.69
N GLY A 244 -0.36 2.64 -26.63
CA GLY A 244 -1.53 2.86 -25.77
C GLY A 244 -2.69 3.51 -26.53
N GLU A 245 -2.41 4.55 -27.31
CA GLU A 245 -3.39 5.23 -28.17
C GLU A 245 -3.98 4.28 -29.23
N ARG A 246 -3.14 3.43 -29.85
CA ARG A 246 -3.57 2.40 -30.81
C ARG A 246 -4.54 1.41 -30.15
N ARG A 247 -4.22 0.89 -28.96
CA ARG A 247 -5.09 -0.04 -28.22
C ARG A 247 -6.47 0.56 -27.91
N ILE A 248 -6.52 1.84 -27.54
CA ILE A 248 -7.79 2.57 -27.33
C ILE A 248 -8.61 2.63 -28.63
N ALA A 249 -7.97 3.06 -29.73
CA ALA A 249 -8.64 3.19 -31.03
C ALA A 249 -9.21 1.85 -31.53
N GLU A 250 -8.49 0.74 -31.33
CA GLU A 250 -8.97 -0.61 -31.67
C GLU A 250 -10.16 -1.04 -30.83
N ARG A 251 -10.12 -0.77 -29.52
CA ARG A 251 -11.24 -1.05 -28.62
C ARG A 251 -12.48 -0.25 -29.00
N ASP A 252 -12.30 1.03 -29.34
CA ASP A 252 -13.42 1.89 -29.75
C ASP A 252 -14.00 1.46 -31.10
N ALA A 253 -13.17 1.06 -32.06
CA ALA A 253 -13.61 0.49 -33.32
C ALA A 253 -14.40 -0.83 -33.11
N ALA A 254 -13.95 -1.69 -32.20
CA ALA A 254 -14.66 -2.92 -31.83
C ALA A 254 -16.02 -2.62 -31.17
N ASN A 255 -16.06 -1.65 -30.25
CA ASN A 255 -17.30 -1.21 -29.58
C ASN A 255 -18.31 -0.62 -30.58
N ILE A 256 -17.85 0.20 -31.54
CA ILE A 256 -18.69 0.73 -32.62
C ILE A 256 -19.24 -0.41 -33.47
N THR A 257 -18.40 -1.37 -33.85
CA THR A 257 -18.82 -2.53 -34.65
C THR A 257 -19.87 -3.36 -33.92
N GLN A 258 -19.70 -3.60 -32.62
CA GLN A 258 -20.67 -4.29 -31.78
C GLN A 258 -21.98 -3.50 -31.67
N ALA A 259 -21.90 -2.19 -31.40
CA ALA A 259 -23.08 -1.33 -31.31
C ALA A 259 -23.88 -1.29 -32.63
N LEU A 260 -23.20 -1.28 -33.77
CA LEU A 260 -23.84 -1.37 -35.10
C LEU A 260 -24.52 -2.72 -35.32
N ALA A 261 -23.93 -3.82 -34.84
CA ALA A 261 -24.53 -5.15 -34.89
C ALA A 261 -25.77 -5.24 -33.97
N ASP A 262 -25.68 -4.75 -32.74
CA ASP A 262 -26.76 -4.77 -31.75
C ASP A 262 -27.94 -3.88 -32.16
N ALA A 263 -27.66 -2.75 -32.81
CA ALA A 263 -28.68 -1.87 -33.38
C ALA A 263 -29.46 -2.50 -34.55
N SER A 264 -29.12 -3.74 -34.97
CA SER A 264 -29.76 -4.46 -36.09
C SER A 264 -29.79 -3.66 -37.39
N LEU A 265 -28.89 -2.67 -37.56
CA LEU A 265 -28.72 -1.90 -38.79
C LEU A 265 -28.20 -2.76 -39.96
N THR A 266 -27.85 -4.02 -39.68
CA THR A 266 -27.36 -4.99 -40.65
C THR A 266 -28.45 -5.94 -41.18
N GLN A 267 -29.72 -5.80 -40.78
CA GLN A 267 -30.78 -6.72 -41.21
C GLN A 267 -32.09 -6.05 -41.69
N TYR A 268 -32.24 -6.07 -43.02
CA TYR A 268 -33.45 -6.09 -43.86
C TYR A 268 -34.23 -4.78 -44.13
N ASP A 269 -33.70 -4.02 -45.10
CA ASP A 269 -34.51 -3.25 -46.05
C ASP A 269 -34.34 -3.77 -47.50
N THR A 270 -34.18 -5.09 -47.66
CA THR A 270 -34.27 -5.71 -48.99
C THR A 270 -35.74 -6.01 -49.29
N PRO A 271 -36.34 -5.40 -50.33
CA PRO A 271 -37.75 -5.63 -50.65
C PRO A 271 -37.94 -7.10 -51.06
N LYS A 272 -38.91 -7.78 -50.42
CA LYS A 272 -39.27 -9.16 -50.75
C LYS A 272 -39.58 -9.28 -52.26
N PRO A 273 -39.09 -10.32 -52.96
CA PRO A 273 -39.40 -10.50 -54.37
C PRO A 273 -40.90 -10.71 -54.55
N LYS A 274 -41.51 -9.91 -55.43
CA LYS A 274 -42.93 -10.03 -55.81
C LYS A 274 -43.19 -11.46 -56.28
N ARG A 275 -44.11 -12.18 -55.62
CA ARG A 275 -44.70 -13.40 -56.17
C ARG A 275 -45.34 -13.03 -57.52
N ARG A 276 -44.88 -13.65 -58.60
CA ARG A 276 -45.63 -13.69 -59.86
C ARG A 276 -46.86 -14.57 -59.62
N MET A 277 -48.02 -14.06 -60.04
CA MET A 277 -49.32 -14.75 -60.00
C MET A 277 -49.25 -16.13 -60.63
#